data_AF-A0A524HIM2-F1
#
_entry.id   AF-A0A524HIM2-F1
#
_cell.length_a   1.000
_cell.length_b   1.000
_cell.length_c   1.000
_cell.angle_alpha   90.00
_cell.angle_beta   90.00
_cell.angle_gamma   90.00
#
_symmetry.space_group_name_H-M   'P 1'
#
loop_
_entity.id
_entity.type
_entity.pdbx_description
1 polymer ?
#
loop_
_entity_poly.entity_id
_entity_poly.type
_entity_poly.pdbx_seq_one_letter_code
_entity_poly.pdbx_strand_id
1 'polypeptide(L)'
;ARVTPWKYVFLTGHILFWNAFMVTAALADGGKITGVLLVIVGSIILGLISTILPALVAPAIKKLTGTNDFSIGHTTTIHGILGAWIGKLVGDPSKSTEDMEISDKWAFMKSMTISTGLIMFLLYVIMGFVAGLPFAAETFAGGNTAMWFFVAAFKALTFAAGLTILLTGVRIMLAEIIPAFHGLAQKVVPEAVPALDCPMIFPYGENALAIGFPIAMVFSLLTLVVFGLLGYKYLLLPLVVAAFFDVGPGVILANATGGRRGAIIYAAIGGVLLMALNALAIPLVSNSAAGFVQLFGGNDFALIAIVVGGISRLLGL
;
A
#
# COMPACT_ATOMS: atom_id res chain seq x y z
N ALA A 1 -1.71 25.30 -7.85
CA ALA A 1 -1.05 25.60 -9.15
C ALA A 1 -0.65 27.07 -9.34
N ARG A 2 -1.57 28.05 -9.36
CA ARG A 2 -1.18 29.47 -9.51
C ARG A 2 -0.71 30.14 -8.22
N VAL A 3 -1.29 29.73 -7.09
CA VAL A 3 -1.03 30.32 -5.76
C VAL A 3 -0.16 29.41 -4.89
N THR A 4 -0.22 28.09 -5.11
CA THR A 4 0.56 27.09 -4.37
C THR A 4 1.62 26.45 -5.26
N PRO A 5 2.80 26.08 -4.71
CA PRO A 5 3.85 25.37 -5.47
C PRO A 5 3.44 23.94 -5.82
N TRP A 6 2.43 23.38 -5.15
CA TRP A 6 1.94 22.03 -5.43
C TRP A 6 1.07 22.00 -6.68
N LYS A 7 1.47 21.14 -7.62
CA LYS A 7 0.87 20.98 -8.96
C LYS A 7 0.12 19.65 -9.13
N TYR A 8 -0.01 18.86 -8.07
CA TYR A 8 -0.56 17.51 -8.18
C TYR A 8 -2.08 17.51 -8.19
N VAL A 9 -2.68 16.67 -9.05
CA VAL A 9 -4.12 16.46 -9.14
C VAL A 9 -4.40 14.99 -8.82
N PHE A 10 -5.13 14.73 -7.73
CA PHE A 10 -5.48 13.38 -7.29
C PHE A 10 -6.56 12.78 -8.20
N LEU A 11 -6.25 11.70 -8.92
CA LEU A 11 -7.14 11.12 -9.94
C LEU A 11 -7.66 9.73 -9.59
N THR A 12 -7.23 9.14 -8.47
CA THR A 12 -7.72 7.83 -8.04
C THR A 12 -9.07 7.97 -7.33
N GLY A 13 -10.15 8.01 -8.12
CA GLY A 13 -11.49 8.40 -7.64
C GLY A 13 -12.04 7.57 -6.48
N HIS A 14 -11.85 6.25 -6.49
CA HIS A 14 -12.33 5.38 -5.41
C HIS A 14 -11.59 5.65 -4.08
N ILE A 15 -10.27 5.89 -4.13
CA ILE A 15 -9.50 6.29 -2.94
C ILE A 15 -9.86 7.70 -2.49
N LEU A 16 -10.13 8.62 -3.41
CA LEU A 16 -10.60 9.96 -3.05
C LEU A 16 -11.90 9.90 -2.25
N PHE A 17 -12.82 9.02 -2.65
CA PHE A 17 -14.06 8.76 -1.92
C PHE A 17 -13.80 8.15 -0.54
N TRP A 18 -12.89 7.17 -0.42
CA TRP A 18 -12.53 6.60 0.87
C TRP A 18 -11.79 7.58 1.79
N ASN A 19 -10.94 8.46 1.24
CA ASN A 19 -10.33 9.55 2.00
C ASN A 19 -11.41 10.51 2.52
N ALA A 20 -12.39 10.87 1.69
CA ALA A 20 -13.52 11.70 2.11
C ALA A 20 -14.31 11.04 3.25
N PHE A 21 -14.61 9.75 3.11
CA PHE A 21 -15.25 8.95 4.15
C PHE A 21 -14.43 8.97 5.44
N MET A 22 -13.13 8.71 5.36
CA MET A 22 -12.28 8.60 6.54
C MET A 22 -12.12 9.94 7.26
N VAL A 23 -11.93 11.04 6.52
CA VAL A 23 -11.90 12.41 7.10
C VAL A 23 -13.23 12.72 7.79
N THR A 24 -14.34 12.43 7.13
CA THR A 24 -15.69 12.68 7.66
C THR A 24 -15.93 11.88 8.93
N ALA A 25 -15.62 10.58 8.90
CA ALA A 25 -15.80 9.70 10.05
C ALA A 25 -14.89 10.08 11.22
N ALA A 26 -13.66 10.52 10.95
CA ALA A 26 -12.74 10.97 12.00
C ALA A 26 -13.22 12.28 12.68
N LEU A 27 -13.75 13.24 11.91
CA LEU A 27 -14.33 14.47 12.45
C LEU A 27 -15.65 14.23 13.20
N ALA A 28 -16.45 13.28 12.73
CA ALA A 28 -17.75 12.98 13.31
C ALA A 28 -17.69 12.04 14.54
N ASP A 29 -16.54 11.40 14.82
CA ASP A 29 -16.40 10.40 15.88
C ASP A 29 -16.78 10.92 17.28
N GLY A 30 -16.46 12.20 17.56
CA GLY A 30 -16.80 12.90 18.80
C GLY A 30 -18.23 13.43 18.87
N GLY A 31 -18.95 13.44 17.74
CA GLY A 31 -20.36 13.82 17.64
C GLY A 31 -20.66 15.32 17.63
N LYS A 32 -19.66 16.21 17.78
CA LYS A 32 -19.92 17.67 17.87
C LYS A 32 -19.80 18.39 16.53
N ILE A 33 -19.06 17.84 15.56
CA ILE A 33 -18.98 18.37 14.20
C ILE A 33 -19.97 17.62 13.31
N THR A 34 -21.07 18.28 12.91
CA THR A 34 -22.13 17.65 12.10
C THR A 34 -22.63 18.59 10.99
N GLY A 35 -23.46 18.04 10.09
CA GLY A 35 -24.17 18.81 9.06
C GLY A 35 -23.24 19.62 8.15
N VAL A 36 -23.61 20.87 7.89
CA VAL A 36 -22.88 21.75 6.95
C VAL A 36 -21.44 22.02 7.40
N LEU A 37 -21.21 22.18 8.71
CA LEU A 37 -19.87 22.43 9.24
C LEU A 37 -18.93 21.25 8.97
N LEU A 38 -19.42 20.02 9.14
CA LEU A 38 -18.68 18.80 8.82
C LEU A 38 -18.28 18.76 7.34
N VAL A 39 -19.20 19.10 6.43
CA VAL A 39 -18.94 19.13 4.99
C VAL A 39 -17.88 20.18 4.64
N ILE A 40 -17.96 21.39 5.20
CA ILE A 40 -17.01 22.46 4.92
C ILE A 40 -15.61 22.08 5.42
N VAL A 41 -15.48 21.71 6.70
CA VAL A 41 -14.19 21.37 7.30
C VAL A 41 -13.60 20.11 6.65
N GLY A 42 -14.43 19.08 6.43
CA GLY A 42 -14.02 17.86 5.77
C GLY A 42 -13.53 18.07 4.34
N SER A 43 -14.19 18.94 3.56
CA SER A 43 -13.76 19.27 2.19
C SER A 43 -12.42 19.99 2.16
N ILE A 44 -12.17 20.89 3.11
CA ILE A 44 -10.88 21.60 3.23
C ILE A 44 -9.77 20.60 3.56
N ILE A 45 -9.97 19.75 4.57
CA ILE A 45 -8.99 18.74 4.97
C ILE A 45 -8.73 17.75 3.83
N LEU A 46 -9.78 17.28 3.15
CA LEU A 46 -9.65 16.40 2.00
C LEU A 46 -8.86 17.07 0.87
N GLY A 47 -9.16 18.33 0.54
CA GLY A 47 -8.43 19.09 -0.48
C GLY A 47 -6.94 19.24 -0.16
N LEU A 48 -6.60 19.43 1.13
CA LEU A 48 -5.21 19.44 1.59
C LEU A 48 -4.56 18.06 1.43
N ILE A 49 -5.21 16.98 1.87
CA ILE A 49 -4.72 15.61 1.74
C ILE A 49 -4.45 15.26 0.27
N SER A 50 -5.43 15.52 -0.61
CA SER A 50 -5.34 15.23 -2.05
C SER A 50 -4.24 16.01 -2.76
N THR A 51 -3.78 17.12 -2.19
CA THR A 51 -2.69 17.93 -2.76
C THR A 51 -1.34 17.59 -2.14
N ILE A 52 -1.29 17.45 -0.81
CA ILE A 52 -0.07 17.29 -0.03
C ILE A 52 0.48 15.88 -0.16
N LEU A 53 -0.35 14.85 -0.05
CA LEU A 53 0.15 13.47 -0.07
C LEU A 53 0.88 13.14 -1.38
N PRO A 54 0.30 13.41 -2.58
CA PRO A 54 1.05 13.22 -3.82
C PRO A 54 2.32 14.06 -3.93
N ALA A 55 2.32 15.26 -3.33
CA ALA A 55 3.49 16.13 -3.33
C ALA A 55 4.63 15.59 -2.46
N LEU A 56 4.30 14.97 -1.32
CA LEU A 56 5.29 14.41 -0.40
C LEU A 56 5.99 13.19 -0.98
N VAL A 57 5.26 12.31 -1.68
CA VAL A 57 5.87 11.11 -2.29
C VAL A 57 6.54 11.40 -3.64
N ALA A 58 6.16 12.48 -4.33
CA ALA A 58 6.66 12.79 -5.67
C ALA A 58 8.19 12.80 -5.83
N PRO A 59 9.02 13.30 -4.89
CA PRO A 59 10.48 13.20 -5.03
C PRO A 59 10.99 11.76 -5.08
N ALA A 60 10.34 10.85 -4.34
CA ALA A 60 10.65 9.43 -4.38
C ALA A 60 10.20 8.81 -5.71
N ILE A 61 9.01 9.18 -6.21
CA ILE A 61 8.53 8.76 -7.54
C ILE A 61 9.48 9.21 -8.63
N LYS A 62 9.90 10.49 -8.63
CA LYS A 62 10.87 11.02 -9.58
C LYS A 62 12.18 10.25 -9.57
N LYS A 63 12.66 9.88 -8.39
CA LYS A 63 13.89 9.09 -8.27
C LYS A 63 13.73 7.68 -8.84
N LEU A 64 12.56 7.08 -8.72
CA LEU A 64 12.23 5.77 -9.28
C LEU A 64 12.05 5.81 -10.80
N THR A 65 11.28 6.77 -11.32
CA THR A 65 10.86 6.82 -12.73
C THR A 65 11.82 7.61 -13.62
N GLY A 66 12.65 8.48 -13.03
CA GLY A 66 13.51 9.43 -13.73
C GLY A 66 12.80 10.69 -14.22
N THR A 67 11.46 10.77 -14.13
CA THR A 67 10.67 11.89 -14.66
C THR A 67 9.68 12.43 -13.62
N ASN A 68 9.09 13.59 -13.91
CA ASN A 68 8.05 14.23 -13.08
C ASN A 68 6.67 14.12 -13.72
N ASP A 69 6.48 13.17 -14.64
CA ASP A 69 5.28 13.11 -15.49
C ASP A 69 4.04 12.67 -14.71
N PHE A 70 4.23 12.00 -13.57
CA PHE A 70 3.17 11.63 -12.65
C PHE A 70 3.67 11.51 -11.21
N SER A 71 2.75 11.49 -10.26
CA SER A 71 2.97 11.06 -8.88
C SER A 71 1.92 10.02 -8.47
N ILE A 72 1.91 9.61 -7.21
CA ILE A 72 0.95 8.66 -6.68
C ILE A 72 -0.10 9.38 -5.83
N GLY A 73 -1.36 9.15 -6.17
CA GLY A 73 -2.54 9.52 -5.38
C GLY A 73 -3.22 8.25 -4.90
N HIS A 74 -2.70 7.65 -3.84
CA HIS A 74 -3.26 6.44 -3.22
C HIS A 74 -3.03 6.52 -1.70
N THR A 75 -3.38 5.47 -0.96
CA THR A 75 -3.16 5.35 0.50
C THR A 75 -1.75 4.95 0.92
N THR A 76 -0.83 4.85 -0.04
CA THR A 76 0.53 4.33 0.18
C THR A 76 1.54 5.41 0.60
N THR A 77 1.14 6.67 0.70
CA THR A 77 2.08 7.81 0.80
C THR A 77 3.05 7.67 1.96
N ILE A 78 2.55 7.33 3.16
CA ILE A 78 3.41 7.12 4.34
C ILE A 78 4.42 6.01 4.11
N HIS A 79 3.98 4.92 3.50
CA HIS A 79 4.84 3.78 3.21
C HIS A 79 5.86 4.12 2.13
N GLY A 80 5.45 4.86 1.09
CA GLY A 80 6.35 5.34 0.05
C GLY A 80 7.45 6.25 0.58
N ILE A 81 7.11 7.21 1.44
CA ILE A 81 8.07 8.14 2.06
C ILE A 81 9.03 7.39 2.97
N LEU A 82 8.50 6.58 3.89
CA LEU A 82 9.33 5.83 4.84
C LEU A 82 10.20 4.79 4.12
N GLY A 83 9.68 4.16 3.06
CA GLY A 83 10.43 3.26 2.20
C GLY A 83 11.63 3.94 1.56
N ALA A 84 11.40 5.05 0.85
CA ALA A 84 12.46 5.82 0.23
C ALA A 84 13.49 6.35 1.24
N TRP A 85 13.03 6.76 2.42
CA TRP A 85 13.89 7.28 3.48
C TRP A 85 14.73 6.18 4.14
N ILE A 86 14.12 5.09 4.58
CA ILE A 86 14.82 3.95 5.18
C ILE A 86 15.79 3.34 4.17
N GLY A 87 15.37 3.13 2.92
CA GLY A 87 16.24 2.63 1.86
C GLY A 87 17.51 3.45 1.72
N LYS A 88 17.38 4.79 1.68
CA LYS A 88 18.53 5.71 1.65
C LYS A 88 19.46 5.56 2.86
N LEU A 89 18.92 5.26 4.05
CA LEU A 89 19.71 5.15 5.29
C LEU A 89 20.48 3.84 5.41
N VAL A 90 19.89 2.72 4.98
CA VAL A 90 20.41 1.37 5.29
C VAL A 90 21.02 0.66 4.10
N GLY A 91 20.79 1.19 2.89
CA GLY A 91 21.00 0.48 1.64
C GLY A 91 22.03 1.11 0.72
N ASP A 92 22.14 0.51 -0.47
CA ASP A 92 22.99 0.93 -1.56
C ASP A 92 22.18 0.81 -2.87
N PRO A 93 21.80 1.94 -3.52
CA PRO A 93 20.96 1.92 -4.70
C PRO A 93 21.62 1.24 -5.91
N SER A 94 22.95 1.07 -5.92
CA SER A 94 23.65 0.34 -7.00
C SER A 94 23.40 -1.18 -6.98
N LYS A 95 22.77 -1.69 -5.91
CA LYS A 95 22.50 -3.12 -5.72
C LYS A 95 21.01 -3.40 -5.76
N SER A 96 20.33 -3.01 -6.85
CA SER A 96 18.89 -3.18 -7.02
C SER A 96 18.48 -4.66 -6.99
N THR A 97 17.25 -4.94 -6.52
CA THR A 97 16.59 -6.24 -6.75
C THR A 97 16.32 -6.51 -8.23
N GLU A 98 16.19 -5.46 -9.03
CA GLU A 98 15.91 -5.58 -10.47
C GLU A 98 17.15 -6.00 -11.26
N ASP A 99 18.35 -5.75 -10.72
CA ASP A 99 19.64 -6.11 -11.35
C ASP A 99 20.17 -7.47 -10.85
N MET A 100 19.36 -8.26 -10.15
CA MET A 100 19.80 -9.54 -9.59
C MET A 100 20.03 -10.57 -10.70
N GLU A 101 21.29 -10.95 -10.89
CA GLU A 101 21.65 -12.04 -11.79
C GLU A 101 21.27 -13.40 -11.17
N ILE A 102 20.35 -14.10 -11.83
CA ILE A 102 19.98 -15.46 -11.49
C ILE A 102 20.80 -16.41 -12.36
N SER A 103 21.47 -17.39 -11.72
CA SER A 103 22.30 -18.38 -12.43
C SER A 103 21.46 -19.21 -13.41
N ASP A 104 22.10 -19.74 -14.45
CA ASP A 104 21.39 -20.42 -15.55
C ASP A 104 20.60 -21.65 -15.08
N LYS A 105 21.02 -22.31 -13.99
CA LYS A 105 20.29 -23.41 -13.36
C LYS A 105 18.91 -23.00 -12.86
N TRP A 106 18.74 -21.73 -12.53
CA TRP A 106 17.50 -21.14 -12.03
C TRP A 106 16.93 -20.12 -13.02
N ALA A 107 17.30 -20.20 -14.30
CA ALA A 107 16.89 -19.21 -15.32
C ALA A 107 15.37 -19.03 -15.41
N PHE A 108 14.59 -20.05 -15.07
CA PHE A 108 13.12 -19.94 -15.02
C PHE A 108 12.63 -18.91 -13.99
N MET A 109 13.39 -18.67 -12.91
CA MET A 109 13.11 -17.63 -11.91
C MET A 109 13.31 -16.21 -12.45
N LYS A 110 13.88 -16.04 -13.65
CA LYS A 110 13.91 -14.74 -14.33
C LYS A 110 12.52 -14.34 -14.83
N SER A 111 11.60 -15.28 -14.99
CA SER A 111 10.20 -14.98 -15.27
C SER A 111 9.51 -14.48 -14.01
N MET A 112 9.11 -13.21 -13.99
CA MET A 112 8.35 -12.60 -12.89
C MET A 112 7.13 -13.47 -12.54
N THR A 113 6.38 -13.90 -13.54
CA THR A 113 5.19 -14.74 -13.37
C THR A 113 5.52 -16.03 -12.62
N ILE A 114 6.61 -16.71 -12.98
CA ILE A 114 7.00 -17.98 -12.34
C ILE A 114 7.50 -17.71 -10.91
N SER A 115 8.36 -16.70 -10.73
CA SER A 115 8.92 -16.34 -9.43
C SER A 115 7.86 -15.93 -8.43
N THR A 116 6.94 -15.07 -8.82
CA THR A 116 5.83 -14.65 -7.94
C THR A 116 4.89 -15.82 -7.66
N GLY A 117 4.60 -16.66 -8.65
CA GLY A 117 3.80 -17.87 -8.45
C GLY A 117 4.43 -18.80 -7.41
N LEU A 118 5.74 -19.03 -7.48
CA LEU A 118 6.47 -19.86 -6.51
C LEU A 118 6.46 -19.22 -5.11
N ILE A 119 6.72 -17.92 -5.02
CA ILE A 119 6.70 -17.17 -3.76
C ILE A 119 5.32 -17.28 -3.09
N MET A 120 4.25 -17.04 -3.85
CA MET A 120 2.88 -17.13 -3.34
C MET A 120 2.49 -18.54 -2.94
N PHE A 121 2.97 -19.53 -3.68
CA PHE A 121 2.75 -20.93 -3.35
C PHE A 121 3.37 -21.29 -2.01
N LEU A 122 4.63 -20.93 -1.80
CA LEU A 122 5.31 -21.13 -0.51
C LEU A 122 4.57 -20.40 0.62
N LEU A 123 4.12 -19.17 0.39
CA LEU A 123 3.34 -18.42 1.37
C LEU A 123 2.03 -19.13 1.73
N TYR A 124 1.24 -19.58 0.74
CA TYR A 124 0.00 -20.31 1.03
C TYR A 124 0.24 -21.65 1.75
N VAL A 125 1.28 -22.38 1.37
CA VAL A 125 1.61 -23.66 2.01
C VAL A 125 2.02 -23.45 3.47
N ILE A 126 2.93 -22.51 3.73
CA ILE A 126 3.38 -22.18 5.09
C ILE A 126 2.19 -21.70 5.93
N MET A 127 1.38 -20.79 5.41
CA MET A 127 0.22 -20.27 6.12
C MET A 127 -0.85 -21.34 6.36
N GLY A 128 -1.05 -22.26 5.41
CA GLY A 128 -1.95 -23.40 5.59
C GLY A 128 -1.51 -24.32 6.72
N PHE A 129 -0.20 -24.58 6.85
CA PHE A 129 0.33 -25.34 7.98
C PHE A 129 0.20 -24.59 9.31
N VAL A 130 0.46 -23.28 9.33
CA VAL A 130 0.29 -22.44 10.54
C VAL A 130 -1.17 -22.42 10.99
N ALA A 131 -2.12 -22.33 10.06
CA ALA A 131 -3.55 -22.36 10.37
C ALA A 131 -4.06 -23.75 10.78
N GLY A 132 -3.30 -24.81 10.45
CA GLY A 132 -3.63 -26.20 10.71
C GLY A 132 -4.29 -26.88 9.52
N LEU A 133 -3.90 -28.14 9.28
CA LEU A 133 -4.36 -28.94 8.14
C LEU A 133 -5.89 -29.04 8.01
N PRO A 134 -6.68 -29.27 9.08
CA PRO A 134 -8.14 -29.32 8.95
C PRO A 134 -8.72 -27.99 8.46
N PHE A 135 -8.23 -26.87 8.99
CA PHE A 135 -8.69 -25.54 8.59
C PHE A 135 -8.31 -25.21 7.15
N ALA A 136 -7.07 -25.52 6.76
CA ALA A 136 -6.61 -25.34 5.39
C ALA A 136 -7.39 -26.21 4.39
N ALA A 137 -7.66 -27.47 4.75
CA ALA A 137 -8.46 -28.39 3.94
C ALA A 137 -9.90 -27.91 3.78
N GLU A 138 -10.53 -27.42 4.85
CA GLU A 138 -11.86 -26.84 4.78
C GLU A 138 -11.88 -25.60 3.88
N THR A 139 -10.95 -24.66 4.11
CA THR A 139 -10.88 -23.38 3.40
C THR A 139 -10.61 -23.55 1.91
N PHE A 140 -9.68 -24.44 1.54
CA PHE A 140 -9.22 -24.55 0.16
C PHE A 140 -9.82 -25.73 -0.59
N ALA A 141 -10.28 -26.78 0.09
CA ALA A 141 -10.63 -28.04 -0.56
C ALA A 141 -11.88 -28.72 0.02
N GLY A 142 -12.77 -27.98 0.72
CA GLY A 142 -14.02 -28.50 1.27
C GLY A 142 -13.82 -29.70 2.20
N GLY A 143 -12.73 -29.67 2.99
CA GLY A 143 -12.38 -30.71 3.96
C GLY A 143 -11.44 -31.78 3.42
N ASN A 144 -11.08 -31.76 2.13
CA ASN A 144 -10.17 -32.75 1.56
C ASN A 144 -8.69 -32.43 1.85
N THR A 145 -8.15 -33.10 2.87
CA THR A 145 -6.76 -32.94 3.34
C THR A 145 -5.69 -33.40 2.34
N ALA A 146 -6.02 -34.18 1.31
CA ALA A 146 -5.06 -34.51 0.25
C ALA A 146 -5.01 -33.41 -0.82
N MET A 147 -6.11 -32.67 -1.01
CA MET A 147 -6.27 -31.73 -2.13
C MET A 147 -5.92 -30.28 -1.80
N TRP A 148 -5.92 -29.89 -0.52
CA TRP A 148 -5.68 -28.49 -0.13
C TRP A 148 -4.37 -27.92 -0.71
N PHE A 149 -3.31 -28.73 -0.77
CA PHE A 149 -2.01 -28.35 -1.31
C PHE A 149 -2.07 -28.04 -2.81
N PHE A 150 -2.79 -28.84 -3.59
CA PHE A 150 -2.98 -28.58 -5.02
C PHE A 150 -3.84 -27.35 -5.27
N VAL A 151 -4.87 -27.12 -4.44
CA VAL A 151 -5.66 -25.89 -4.54
C VAL A 151 -4.83 -24.67 -4.15
N ALA A 152 -3.99 -24.76 -3.12
CA ALA A 152 -3.04 -23.71 -2.76
C ALA A 152 -2.08 -23.39 -3.91
N ALA A 153 -1.56 -24.41 -4.62
CA ALA A 153 -0.77 -24.24 -5.83
C ALA A 153 -1.54 -23.51 -6.94
N PHE A 154 -2.80 -23.91 -7.18
CA PHE A 154 -3.65 -23.26 -8.17
C PHE A 154 -3.94 -21.79 -7.81
N LYS A 155 -4.18 -21.48 -6.54
CA LYS A 155 -4.37 -20.11 -6.05
C LYS A 155 -3.10 -19.26 -6.23
N ALA A 156 -1.93 -19.83 -6.00
CA ALA A 156 -0.66 -19.16 -6.24
C ALA A 156 -0.44 -18.83 -7.73
N LEU A 157 -0.73 -19.79 -8.61
CA LEU A 157 -0.68 -19.56 -10.06
C LEU A 157 -1.70 -18.53 -10.51
N THR A 158 -2.90 -18.54 -9.94
CA THR A 158 -3.94 -17.53 -10.21
C THR A 158 -3.48 -16.13 -9.81
N PHE A 159 -2.81 -16.00 -8.66
CA PHE A 159 -2.21 -14.74 -8.23
C PHE A 159 -1.15 -14.26 -9.23
N ALA A 160 -0.24 -15.14 -9.64
CA ALA A 160 0.79 -14.80 -10.61
C ALA A 160 0.19 -14.34 -11.95
N ALA A 161 -0.83 -15.05 -12.46
CA ALA A 161 -1.56 -14.67 -13.67
C ALA A 161 -2.25 -13.30 -13.50
N GLY A 162 -2.88 -13.05 -12.35
CA GLY A 162 -3.48 -11.77 -12.02
C GLY A 162 -2.46 -10.64 -12.01
N LEU A 163 -1.26 -10.86 -11.45
CA LEU A 163 -0.18 -9.88 -11.46
C LEU A 163 0.34 -9.61 -12.87
N THR A 164 0.48 -10.64 -13.72
CA THR A 164 0.86 -10.45 -15.13
C THR A 164 -0.17 -9.59 -15.88
N ILE A 165 -1.46 -9.87 -15.69
CA ILE A 165 -2.54 -9.07 -16.30
C ILE A 165 -2.48 -7.63 -15.78
N LEU A 166 -2.30 -7.44 -14.48
CA LEU A 166 -2.19 -6.13 -13.85
C LEU A 166 -1.01 -5.34 -14.42
N LEU A 167 0.20 -5.90 -14.45
CA LEU A 167 1.39 -5.22 -15.00
C LEU A 167 1.23 -4.88 -16.49
N THR A 168 0.62 -5.77 -17.27
CA THR A 168 0.32 -5.53 -18.68
C THR A 168 -0.65 -4.35 -18.84
N GLY A 169 -1.73 -4.35 -18.06
CA GLY A 169 -2.72 -3.27 -18.06
C GLY A 169 -2.13 -1.91 -17.63
N VAL A 170 -1.30 -1.90 -16.58
CA VAL A 170 -0.62 -0.69 -16.09
C VAL A 170 0.24 -0.07 -17.18
N ARG A 171 1.04 -0.87 -17.90
CA ARG A 171 1.92 -0.37 -18.97
C ARG A 171 1.13 0.27 -20.11
N ILE A 172 0.03 -0.36 -20.53
CA ILE A 172 -0.87 0.20 -21.56
C ILE A 172 -1.48 1.52 -21.05
N MET A 173 -1.93 1.54 -19.80
CA MET A 173 -2.58 2.70 -19.22
C MET A 173 -1.64 3.90 -19.08
N LEU A 174 -0.38 3.69 -18.67
CA LEU A 174 0.62 4.75 -18.57
C LEU A 174 0.89 5.42 -19.93
N ALA A 175 0.94 4.63 -21.00
CA ALA A 175 1.19 5.12 -22.36
C ALA A 175 0.10 6.08 -22.86
N GLU A 176 -1.14 5.91 -22.39
CA GLU A 176 -2.30 6.70 -22.85
C GLU A 176 -2.70 7.82 -21.87
N ILE A 177 -2.74 7.52 -20.56
CA ILE A 177 -3.26 8.46 -19.55
C ILE A 177 -2.34 9.65 -19.35
N ILE A 178 -1.01 9.45 -19.32
CA ILE A 178 -0.06 10.55 -19.09
C ILE A 178 -0.13 11.60 -20.22
N PRO A 179 -0.01 11.22 -21.51
CA PRO A 179 -0.16 12.17 -22.61
C PRO A 179 -1.55 12.82 -22.65
N ALA A 180 -2.62 12.04 -22.46
CA ALA A 180 -3.99 12.55 -22.45
C ALA A 180 -4.21 13.58 -21.35
N PHE A 181 -3.70 13.31 -20.14
CA PHE A 181 -3.78 14.23 -19.03
C PHE A 181 -3.06 15.54 -19.34
N HIS A 182 -1.82 15.50 -19.83
CA HIS A 182 -1.09 16.72 -20.15
C HIS A 182 -1.78 17.54 -21.25
N GLY A 183 -2.36 16.91 -22.27
CA GLY A 183 -3.10 17.60 -23.33
C GLY A 183 -4.35 18.34 -22.84
N LEU A 184 -5.08 17.75 -21.88
CA LEU A 184 -6.25 18.39 -21.26
C LEU A 184 -5.84 19.42 -20.18
N ALA A 185 -4.92 19.03 -19.30
CA ALA A 185 -4.54 19.80 -18.14
C ALA A 185 -3.85 21.12 -18.52
N GLN A 186 -3.07 21.16 -19.60
CA GLN A 186 -2.46 22.40 -20.10
C GLN A 186 -3.49 23.51 -20.37
N LYS A 187 -4.75 23.17 -20.69
CA LYS A 187 -5.82 24.15 -20.91
C LYS A 187 -6.49 24.65 -19.63
N VAL A 188 -6.45 23.87 -18.55
CA VAL A 188 -7.23 24.13 -17.32
C VAL A 188 -6.33 24.47 -16.13
N VAL A 189 -5.28 23.68 -15.91
CA VAL A 189 -4.32 23.82 -14.82
C VAL A 189 -2.91 23.71 -15.39
N PRO A 190 -2.26 24.85 -15.70
CA PRO A 190 -0.89 24.85 -16.20
C PRO A 190 0.05 24.12 -15.24
N GLU A 191 0.94 23.30 -15.82
CA GLU A 191 1.95 22.51 -15.11
C GLU A 191 1.40 21.45 -14.15
N ALA A 192 0.12 21.08 -14.26
CA ALA A 192 -0.44 20.04 -13.42
C ALA A 192 0.25 18.68 -13.67
N VAL A 193 0.46 17.95 -12.59
CA VAL A 193 1.01 16.59 -12.58
C VAL A 193 -0.09 15.64 -12.11
N PRO A 194 -0.46 14.61 -12.89
CA PRO A 194 -1.45 13.64 -12.47
C PRO A 194 -0.91 12.80 -11.32
N ALA A 195 -1.69 12.65 -10.25
CA ALA A 195 -1.44 11.71 -9.18
C ALA A 195 -2.32 10.48 -9.38
N LEU A 196 -1.69 9.40 -9.83
CA LEU A 196 -2.31 8.17 -10.30
C LEU A 196 -2.30 7.08 -9.23
N ASP A 197 -2.92 5.95 -9.52
CA ASP A 197 -3.02 4.83 -8.60
C ASP A 197 -1.65 4.18 -8.31
N CYS A 198 -1.47 3.58 -7.13
CA CYS A 198 -0.20 3.00 -6.70
C CYS A 198 0.37 1.91 -7.62
N PRO A 199 -0.43 1.09 -8.37
CA PRO A 199 0.13 0.13 -9.31
C PRO A 199 0.95 0.76 -10.42
N MET A 200 0.83 2.08 -10.64
CA MET A 200 1.57 2.79 -11.70
C MET A 200 3.07 2.71 -11.53
N ILE A 201 3.57 2.42 -10.33
CA ILE A 201 4.99 2.22 -10.10
C ILE A 201 5.44 0.76 -10.06
N PHE A 202 4.52 -0.20 -10.15
CA PHE A 202 4.87 -1.63 -10.07
C PHE A 202 5.82 -2.08 -11.20
N PRO A 203 5.65 -1.63 -12.46
CA PRO A 203 6.59 -2.00 -13.52
C PRO A 203 8.03 -1.53 -13.30
N TYR A 204 8.29 -0.61 -12.37
CA TYR A 204 9.61 -0.09 -12.07
C TYR A 204 10.34 -0.86 -10.95
N GLY A 205 9.69 -1.82 -10.30
CA GLY A 205 10.25 -2.59 -9.18
C GLY A 205 9.53 -3.91 -8.96
N GLU A 206 9.38 -4.69 -10.03
CA GLU A 206 8.60 -5.94 -10.02
C GLU A 206 9.22 -6.97 -9.07
N ASN A 207 10.55 -7.13 -9.07
CA ASN A 207 11.21 -8.07 -8.15
C ASN A 207 11.15 -7.56 -6.71
N ALA A 208 11.35 -6.25 -6.50
CA ALA A 208 11.22 -5.63 -5.18
C ALA A 208 9.84 -5.90 -4.56
N LEU A 209 8.77 -5.73 -5.34
CA LEU A 209 7.40 -5.99 -4.91
C LEU A 209 7.18 -7.47 -4.58
N ALA A 210 7.61 -8.37 -5.47
CA ALA A 210 7.42 -9.81 -5.31
C ALA A 210 8.15 -10.38 -4.08
N ILE A 211 9.36 -9.89 -3.79
CA ILE A 211 10.15 -10.28 -2.61
C ILE A 211 9.63 -9.60 -1.35
N GLY A 212 9.27 -8.32 -1.44
CA GLY A 212 8.86 -7.50 -0.31
C GLY A 212 7.54 -7.92 0.29
N PHE A 213 6.55 -8.25 -0.55
CA PHE A 213 5.21 -8.58 -0.07
C PHE A 213 5.18 -9.74 0.94
N PRO A 214 5.80 -10.92 0.69
CA PRO A 214 5.85 -12.00 1.68
C PRO A 214 6.55 -11.61 2.97
N ILE A 215 7.62 -10.81 2.89
CA ILE A 215 8.34 -10.34 4.08
C ILE A 215 7.42 -9.42 4.89
N ALA A 216 6.77 -8.45 4.25
CA ALA A 216 5.81 -7.57 4.91
C ALA A 216 4.65 -8.35 5.53
N MET A 217 4.14 -9.38 4.83
CA MET A 217 3.12 -10.29 5.36
C MET A 217 3.58 -10.99 6.63
N VAL A 218 4.75 -11.63 6.62
CA VAL A 218 5.29 -12.33 7.80
C VAL A 218 5.44 -11.37 8.97
N PHE A 219 6.05 -10.20 8.77
CA PHE A 219 6.26 -9.24 9.85
C PHE A 219 4.95 -8.61 10.35
N SER A 220 3.95 -8.43 9.48
CA SER A 220 2.62 -7.99 9.90
C SER A 220 1.93 -9.03 10.79
N LEU A 221 2.02 -10.31 10.44
CA LEU A 221 1.46 -11.40 11.24
C LEU A 221 2.17 -11.55 12.60
N LEU A 222 3.50 -11.46 12.62
CA LEU A 222 4.27 -11.45 13.86
C LEU A 222 3.84 -10.28 14.76
N THR A 223 3.62 -9.11 14.17
CA THR A 223 3.17 -7.92 14.92
C THR A 223 1.76 -8.12 15.48
N LEU A 224 0.86 -8.74 14.72
CA LEU A 224 -0.47 -9.12 15.19
C LEU A 224 -0.40 -10.06 16.39
N VAL A 225 0.47 -11.09 16.35
CA VAL A 225 0.71 -11.98 17.48
C VAL A 225 1.22 -11.22 18.70
N VAL A 226 2.17 -10.29 18.52
CA VAL A 226 2.67 -9.45 19.62
C VAL A 226 1.56 -8.63 20.25
N PHE A 227 0.71 -7.94 19.47
CA PHE A 227 -0.44 -7.22 20.02
C PHE A 227 -1.42 -8.14 20.76
N GLY A 228 -1.65 -9.36 20.25
CA GLY A 228 -2.48 -10.36 20.91
C GLY A 228 -1.91 -10.80 22.27
N LEU A 229 -0.61 -11.07 22.34
CA LEU A 229 0.08 -11.45 23.59
C LEU A 229 0.11 -10.32 24.62
N LEU A 230 0.16 -9.07 24.15
CA LEU A 230 0.08 -7.87 25.01
C LEU A 230 -1.35 -7.55 25.46
N GLY A 231 -2.35 -8.35 25.09
CA GLY A 231 -3.74 -8.14 25.49
C GLY A 231 -4.37 -6.91 24.85
N TYR A 232 -3.99 -6.57 23.62
CA TYR A 232 -4.55 -5.41 22.92
C TYR A 232 -6.08 -5.52 22.80
N LYS A 233 -6.79 -4.47 23.21
CA LYS A 233 -8.25 -4.49 23.40
C LYS A 233 -9.04 -4.63 22.10
N TYR A 234 -8.50 -4.13 20.98
CA TYR A 234 -9.20 -4.10 19.71
C TYR A 234 -8.78 -5.25 18.82
N LEU A 235 -9.74 -5.82 18.09
CA LEU A 235 -9.46 -6.83 17.08
C LEU A 235 -8.61 -6.22 15.96
N LEU A 236 -7.47 -6.83 15.68
CA LEU A 236 -6.65 -6.56 14.50
C LEU A 236 -6.80 -7.72 13.52
N LEU A 237 -6.95 -7.40 12.24
CA LEU A 237 -7.09 -8.39 11.18
C LEU A 237 -5.85 -8.37 10.27
N PRO A 238 -5.48 -9.51 9.66
CA PRO A 238 -4.43 -9.52 8.64
C PRO A 238 -4.81 -8.63 7.44
N LEU A 239 -3.96 -7.64 7.13
CA LEU A 239 -4.20 -6.66 6.07
C LEU A 239 -3.46 -7.03 4.78
N VAL A 240 -3.87 -8.12 4.13
CA VAL A 240 -3.18 -8.67 2.95
C VAL A 240 -3.13 -7.66 1.80
N VAL A 241 -4.26 -7.00 1.52
CA VAL A 241 -4.36 -6.00 0.44
C VAL A 241 -3.41 -4.83 0.71
N ALA A 242 -3.41 -4.29 1.93
CA ALA A 242 -2.54 -3.17 2.29
C ALA A 242 -1.06 -3.56 2.34
N ALA A 243 -0.72 -4.79 2.73
CA ALA A 243 0.64 -5.28 2.63
C ALA A 243 1.15 -5.29 1.17
N PHE A 244 0.29 -5.62 0.21
CA PHE A 244 0.67 -5.62 -1.21
C PHE A 244 0.63 -4.22 -1.84
N PHE A 245 -0.48 -3.50 -1.68
CA PHE A 245 -0.75 -2.24 -2.38
C PHE A 245 -0.32 -0.98 -1.62
N ASP A 246 0.02 -1.07 -0.32
CA ASP A 246 0.55 0.06 0.43
C ASP A 246 2.01 -0.14 0.83
N VAL A 247 2.35 -1.26 1.47
CA VAL A 247 3.75 -1.56 1.84
C VAL A 247 4.58 -1.88 0.59
N GLY A 248 4.03 -2.61 -0.37
CA GLY A 248 4.69 -2.95 -1.64
C GLY A 248 5.26 -1.76 -2.42
N PRO A 249 4.48 -0.70 -2.72
CA PRO A 249 5.01 0.54 -3.29
C PRO A 249 6.14 1.16 -2.45
N GLY A 250 6.03 1.10 -1.12
CA GLY A 250 7.11 1.51 -0.22
C GLY A 250 8.38 0.68 -0.38
N VAL A 251 8.26 -0.65 -0.61
CA VAL A 251 9.40 -1.53 -0.90
C VAL A 251 10.04 -1.20 -2.26
N ILE A 252 9.24 -0.91 -3.29
CA ILE A 252 9.74 -0.46 -4.58
C ILE A 252 10.58 0.82 -4.41
N LEU A 253 10.07 1.78 -3.64
CA LEU A 253 10.78 3.04 -3.38
C LEU A 253 12.01 2.85 -2.46
N ALA A 254 11.96 1.90 -1.52
CA ALA A 254 13.13 1.50 -0.74
C ALA A 254 14.21 0.85 -1.62
N ASN A 255 13.82 0.05 -2.62
CA ASN A 255 14.74 -0.51 -3.61
C ASN A 255 15.38 0.58 -4.47
N ALA A 256 14.59 1.53 -4.99
CA ALA A 256 15.13 2.65 -5.78
C ALA A 256 16.12 3.53 -5.01
N THR A 257 16.01 3.58 -3.68
CA THR A 257 16.86 4.41 -2.83
C THR A 257 17.99 3.67 -2.13
N GLY A 258 17.86 2.37 -1.90
CA GLY A 258 18.76 1.55 -1.09
C GLY A 258 19.00 0.12 -1.60
N GLY A 259 18.54 -0.19 -2.81
CA GLY A 259 18.68 -1.51 -3.42
C GLY A 259 18.02 -2.63 -2.61
N ARG A 260 18.46 -3.87 -2.86
CA ARG A 260 17.96 -5.09 -2.22
C ARG A 260 17.97 -5.06 -0.69
N ARG A 261 18.98 -4.42 -0.10
CA ARG A 261 19.08 -4.28 1.37
C ARG A 261 18.01 -3.33 1.90
N GLY A 262 17.82 -2.19 1.23
CA GLY A 262 16.75 -1.25 1.55
C GLY A 262 15.38 -1.89 1.43
N ALA A 263 15.14 -2.61 0.33
CA ALA A 263 13.89 -3.32 0.05
C ALA A 263 13.51 -4.32 1.15
N ILE A 264 14.44 -5.22 1.52
CA ILE A 264 14.20 -6.27 2.52
C ILE A 264 13.96 -5.66 3.91
N ILE A 265 14.80 -4.71 4.33
CA ILE A 265 14.69 -4.09 5.65
C ILE A 265 13.39 -3.30 5.76
N TYR A 266 13.06 -2.51 4.72
CA TYR A 266 11.82 -1.77 4.72
C TYR A 266 10.60 -2.68 4.62
N ALA A 267 10.63 -3.78 3.87
CA ALA A 267 9.50 -4.72 3.85
C ALA A 267 9.16 -5.23 5.26
N ALA A 268 10.18 -5.59 6.05
CA ALA A 268 9.99 -6.00 7.44
C ALA A 268 9.41 -4.87 8.30
N ILE A 269 10.01 -3.67 8.24
CA ILE A 269 9.55 -2.51 9.00
C ILE A 269 8.13 -2.09 8.58
N GLY A 270 7.84 -2.08 7.29
CA GLY A 270 6.54 -1.75 6.70
C GLY A 270 5.45 -2.71 7.15
N GLY A 271 5.74 -4.02 7.24
CA GLY A 271 4.82 -5.00 7.83
C GLY A 271 4.48 -4.71 9.30
N VAL A 272 5.48 -4.32 10.10
CA VAL A 272 5.27 -3.90 11.51
C VAL A 272 4.47 -2.60 11.57
N LEU A 273 4.86 -1.60 10.80
CA LEU A 273 4.20 -0.29 10.74
C LEU A 273 2.76 -0.41 10.31
N LEU A 274 2.46 -1.30 9.36
CA LEU A 274 1.11 -1.57 8.90
C LEU A 274 0.19 -1.94 10.07
N MET A 275 0.60 -2.88 10.92
CA MET A 275 -0.21 -3.26 12.10
C MET A 275 -0.19 -2.20 13.20
N ALA A 276 0.96 -1.56 13.44
CA ALA A 276 1.08 -0.54 14.48
C ALA A 276 0.21 0.68 14.18
N LEU A 277 0.22 1.19 12.94
CA LEU A 277 -0.64 2.28 12.51
C LEU A 277 -2.12 1.89 12.58
N ASN A 278 -2.46 0.66 12.19
CA ASN A 278 -3.82 0.15 12.30
C ASN A 278 -4.31 0.16 13.75
N ALA A 279 -3.51 -0.40 14.66
CA ALA A 279 -3.80 -0.42 16.08
C ALA A 279 -3.98 0.99 16.63
N LEU A 280 -3.06 1.91 16.37
CA LEU A 280 -3.11 3.28 16.89
C LEU A 280 -4.33 4.07 16.37
N ALA A 281 -4.80 3.78 15.17
CA ALA A 281 -5.92 4.49 14.56
C ALA A 281 -7.29 4.07 15.10
N ILE A 282 -7.51 2.78 15.38
CA ILE A 282 -8.83 2.26 15.79
C ILE A 282 -9.46 3.02 16.98
N PRO A 283 -8.73 3.28 18.09
CA PRO A 283 -9.30 3.97 19.24
C PRO A 283 -9.78 5.39 18.93
N LEU A 284 -9.26 6.03 17.88
CA LEU A 284 -9.54 7.42 17.51
C LEU A 284 -10.77 7.58 16.64
N VAL A 285 -11.28 6.47 16.10
CA VAL A 285 -12.50 6.41 15.27
C VAL A 285 -13.44 5.30 15.74
N SER A 286 -13.43 5.02 17.05
CA SER A 286 -14.11 3.87 17.64
C SER A 286 -15.63 3.92 17.51
N ASN A 287 -16.22 5.10 17.40
CA ASN A 287 -17.67 5.31 17.32
C ASN A 287 -18.16 5.45 15.87
N SER A 288 -17.26 5.71 14.92
CA SER A 288 -17.63 6.00 13.53
C SER A 288 -17.11 4.99 12.50
N ALA A 289 -15.82 4.63 12.53
CA ALA A 289 -15.16 3.91 11.43
C ALA A 289 -14.15 2.85 11.87
N ALA A 290 -14.22 2.35 13.11
CA ALA A 290 -13.33 1.29 13.60
C ALA A 290 -13.28 0.07 12.68
N GLY A 291 -14.44 -0.44 12.24
CA GLY A 291 -14.48 -1.60 11.34
C GLY A 291 -13.84 -1.35 9.98
N PHE A 292 -13.94 -0.11 9.46
CA PHE A 292 -13.26 0.28 8.24
C PHE A 292 -11.73 0.28 8.44
N VAL A 293 -11.25 0.90 9.52
CA VAL A 293 -9.81 0.91 9.83
C VAL A 293 -9.31 -0.51 10.04
N GLN A 294 -10.04 -1.38 10.75
CA GLN A 294 -9.66 -2.78 10.95
C GLN A 294 -9.43 -3.56 9.65
N LEU A 295 -10.12 -3.21 8.57
CA LEU A 295 -10.04 -3.90 7.28
C LEU A 295 -9.14 -3.21 6.25
N PHE A 296 -9.04 -1.88 6.30
CA PHE A 296 -8.39 -1.08 5.25
C PHE A 296 -7.31 -0.12 5.76
N GLY A 297 -7.09 -0.03 7.07
CA GLY A 297 -6.13 0.88 7.68
C GLY A 297 -4.67 0.43 7.58
N GLY A 298 -3.84 0.88 8.52
CA GLY A 298 -2.39 0.60 8.52
C GLY A 298 -1.58 1.43 7.51
N ASN A 299 -2.24 2.32 6.79
CA ASN A 299 -1.71 3.14 5.71
C ASN A 299 -2.17 4.60 5.92
N ASP A 300 -2.28 5.40 4.87
CA ASP A 300 -2.70 6.81 5.00
C ASP A 300 -4.11 6.96 5.64
N PHE A 301 -5.02 5.98 5.52
CA PHE A 301 -6.30 6.04 6.25
C PHE A 301 -6.11 6.02 7.76
N ALA A 302 -5.17 5.21 8.25
CA ALA A 302 -4.83 5.20 9.67
C ALA A 302 -4.22 6.53 10.09
N LEU A 303 -3.38 7.15 9.26
CA LEU A 303 -2.87 8.49 9.55
C LEU A 303 -3.97 9.55 9.57
N ILE A 304 -4.93 9.50 8.64
CA ILE A 304 -6.08 10.40 8.64
C ILE A 304 -6.86 10.24 9.95
N ALA A 305 -7.17 9.00 10.35
CA ALA A 305 -7.82 8.72 11.63
C ALA A 305 -7.00 9.25 12.82
N ILE A 306 -5.68 9.05 12.82
CA ILE A 306 -4.78 9.49 13.89
C ILE A 306 -4.73 11.01 14.00
N VAL A 307 -4.48 11.69 12.88
CA VAL A 307 -4.29 13.15 12.86
C VAL A 307 -5.62 13.87 13.03
N VAL A 308 -6.62 13.53 12.22
CA VAL A 308 -7.92 14.22 12.25
C VAL A 308 -8.69 13.87 13.52
N GLY A 309 -8.77 12.57 13.87
CA GLY A 309 -9.44 12.13 15.09
C GLY A 309 -8.72 12.61 16.36
N GLY A 310 -7.38 12.61 16.35
CA GLY A 310 -6.57 13.15 17.44
C GLY A 310 -6.80 14.66 17.65
N ILE A 311 -6.77 15.45 16.58
CA ILE A 311 -7.03 16.89 16.65
C ILE A 311 -8.46 17.17 17.12
N SER A 312 -9.46 16.45 16.60
CA SER A 312 -10.86 16.61 17.03
C SER A 312 -10.97 16.42 18.55
N ARG A 313 -10.41 15.33 19.07
CA ARG A 313 -10.43 15.04 20.51
C ARG A 313 -9.69 16.08 21.35
N LEU A 314 -8.53 16.55 20.90
CA LEU A 314 -7.76 17.59 21.58
C LEU A 314 -8.52 18.92 21.67
N LEU A 315 -9.29 19.25 20.63
CA LEU A 315 -10.16 20.43 20.61
C LEU A 315 -11.49 20.20 21.34
N GLY A 316 -11.71 19.00 21.88
CA GLY A 316 -12.96 18.62 22.52
C GLY A 316 -14.14 18.65 21.55
N LEU A 317 -13.92 18.31 20.28
CA LEU A 317 -14.88 18.23 19.18
C LEU A 317 -15.31 16.77 18.92
#